data_AF-A0A7S0BTY1-F1
#
_entry.id   AF-A0A7S0BTY1-F1
#
_cell.length_a   1.000
_cell.length_b   1.000
_cell.length_c   1.000
_cell.angle_alpha   90.00
_cell.angle_beta   90.00
_cell.angle_gamma   90.00
#
_symmetry.space_group_name_H-M   'P 1'
#
loop_
_entity.id
_entity.type
_entity.pdbx_description
1 polymer ?
#
loop_
_entity_poly.entity_id
_entity_poly.type
_entity_poly.pdbx_seq_one_letter_code
_entity_poly.pdbx_strand_id
1 'polypeptide(L)'
;ALEQQIDALSDGLYKLATTTDQLVSSLNDPFEKIQRSIRKMKNAAQAADLLQKVVRFQACNNKLQKFCSSNDSTDADGLKSTAEAVRELEELAKTPPLDRVDIVARELPAIRKASSEYKSKVTDSLRNAMASGDPLVITGALQSLA
;
A
#
# COMPACT_ATOMS: atom_id res chain seq x y z
N ALA A 1 18.08 13.49 71.98
CA ALA A 1 17.52 12.24 71.43
C ALA A 1 16.51 12.53 70.32
N LEU A 2 15.48 13.34 70.56
CA LEU A 2 14.51 13.74 69.53
C LEU A 2 15.12 14.53 68.37
N GLU A 3 16.02 15.49 68.63
CA GLU A 3 16.69 16.26 67.55
C GLU A 3 17.52 15.35 66.64
N GLN A 4 18.30 14.42 67.19
CA GLN A 4 19.03 13.40 66.41
C GLN A 4 18.10 12.51 65.57
N GLN A 5 16.91 12.19 66.09
CA GLN A 5 15.91 11.44 65.32
C GLN A 5 15.31 12.28 64.20
N ILE A 6 15.08 13.57 64.41
CA ILE A 6 14.60 14.52 63.40
C ILE A 6 15.63 14.69 62.29
N ASP A 7 16.91 14.87 62.64
CA ASP A 7 18.01 14.99 61.67
C ASP A 7 18.17 13.72 60.82
N ALA A 8 18.12 12.54 61.46
CA ALA A 8 18.16 11.26 60.78
C ALA A 8 16.96 11.05 59.85
N LEU A 9 15.77 11.53 60.24
CA LEU A 9 14.57 11.48 59.42
C LEU A 9 14.67 12.43 58.21
N SER A 10 15.19 13.65 58.41
CA SER A 10 15.41 14.59 57.31
C SER A 10 16.44 14.07 56.31
N ASP A 11 17.54 13.48 56.77
CA ASP A 11 18.54 12.86 55.90
C ASP A 11 17.96 11.68 55.12
N GLY A 12 17.11 10.87 55.77
CA GLY A 12 16.37 9.80 55.13
C GLY A 12 15.44 10.30 54.03
N LEU A 13 14.69 11.38 54.31
CA LEU A 13 13.81 12.04 53.35
C LEU A 13 14.58 12.61 52.15
N TYR A 14 15.72 13.28 52.38
CA TYR A 14 16.57 13.80 51.31
C TYR A 14 17.13 12.68 50.43
N LYS A 15 17.60 11.58 51.04
CA LYS A 15 18.09 10.41 50.30
C LYS A 15 16.97 9.78 49.47
N LEU A 16 15.76 9.66 50.03
CA LEU A 16 14.60 9.11 49.34
C LEU A 16 14.16 9.99 48.17
N ALA A 17 14.13 11.31 48.35
CA ALA A 17 13.81 12.25 47.29
C ALA A 17 14.84 12.13 46.15
N THR A 18 16.13 12.10 46.50
CA THR A 18 17.22 11.97 45.52
C THR A 18 17.15 10.65 44.74
N THR A 19 16.92 9.51 45.41
CA THR A 19 16.79 8.21 44.73
C THR A 19 15.54 8.14 43.88
N THR A 20 14.44 8.79 44.30
CA THR A 20 13.21 8.88 43.50
C THR A 20 13.46 9.70 42.23
N ASP A 21 14.11 10.85 42.33
CA ASP A 21 14.44 11.68 41.18
C ASP A 21 15.39 10.97 40.21
N GLN A 22 16.39 10.24 40.74
CA GLN A 22 17.28 9.42 39.94
C GLN A 22 16.54 8.28 39.23
N LEU A 23 15.58 7.63 39.89
CA LEU A 23 14.76 6.58 39.31
C LEU A 23 13.86 7.14 38.20
N VAL A 24 13.19 8.27 38.45
CA VAL A 24 12.35 8.95 37.45
C VAL A 24 13.17 9.34 36.22
N SER A 25 14.35 9.93 36.42
CA SER A 25 15.27 10.27 35.33
C SER A 25 15.71 9.02 34.55
N SER A 26 16.07 7.95 35.28
CA SER A 26 16.51 6.68 34.70
C SER A 26 15.40 5.95 33.93
N LEU A 27 14.12 6.23 34.24
CA LEU A 27 12.96 5.67 33.55
C LEU A 27 12.51 6.51 32.35
N ASN A 28 12.69 7.83 32.40
CA ASN A 28 12.30 8.73 31.31
C ASN A 28 13.12 8.49 30.03
N ASP A 29 14.43 8.31 30.16
CA ASP A 29 15.32 8.04 29.03
C ASP A 29 14.95 6.79 28.22
N PRO A 30 14.76 5.60 28.82
CA PRO A 30 14.33 4.41 28.09
C PRO A 30 12.91 4.57 27.55
N PHE A 31 12.01 5.26 28.25
CA PHE A 31 10.66 5.52 27.77
C PHE A 31 10.66 6.35 26.47
N GLU A 32 11.44 7.43 26.43
CA GLU A 32 11.64 8.25 25.23
C GLU A 32 12.26 7.42 24.07
N LYS A 33 13.24 6.57 24.37
CA LYS A 33 13.82 5.66 23.36
C LYS A 33 12.76 4.70 22.80
N ILE A 34 11.93 4.10 23.66
CA ILE A 34 10.84 3.21 23.25
C ILE A 34 9.84 3.97 22.37
N GLN A 35 9.42 5.17 22.77
CA GLN A 35 8.50 5.98 21.96
C GLN A 35 9.07 6.29 20.58
N ARG A 36 10.35 6.67 20.49
CA ARG A 36 11.01 6.92 19.21
C ARG A 36 11.05 5.66 18.36
N SER A 37 11.36 4.51 18.95
CA SER A 37 11.35 3.21 18.25
C SER A 37 9.95 2.84 17.74
N ILE A 38 8.90 3.07 18.53
CA ILE A 38 7.50 2.86 18.10
C ILE A 38 7.18 3.74 16.88
N ARG A 39 7.56 5.03 16.90
CA ARG A 39 7.36 5.93 15.75
C ARG A 39 8.12 5.43 14.51
N LYS A 40 9.38 5.00 14.67
CA LYS A 40 10.17 4.43 13.57
C LYS A 40 9.51 3.18 12.99
N MET A 41 9.03 2.26 13.83
CA MET A 41 8.32 1.06 13.36
C MET A 41 7.04 1.40 12.62
N LYS A 42 6.25 2.37 13.11
CA LYS A 42 5.04 2.84 12.43
C LYS A 42 5.37 3.40 11.04
N ASN A 43 6.41 4.23 10.94
CA ASN A 43 6.85 4.79 9.66
C ASN A 43 7.36 3.70 8.71
N ALA A 44 8.12 2.71 9.23
CA ALA A 44 8.59 1.58 8.44
C ALA A 44 7.44 0.71 7.91
N ALA A 45 6.42 0.46 8.73
CA ALA A 45 5.23 -0.28 8.32
C ALA A 45 4.45 0.48 7.21
N GLN A 46 4.30 1.80 7.36
CA GLN A 46 3.68 2.64 6.32
C GLN A 46 4.49 2.65 5.01
N ALA A 47 5.83 2.71 5.11
CA ALA A 47 6.70 2.64 3.95
C ALA A 47 6.62 1.27 3.26
N ALA A 48 6.57 0.18 4.03
CA ALA A 48 6.42 -1.17 3.49
C ALA A 48 5.08 -1.36 2.76
N ASP A 49 3.98 -0.87 3.33
CA ASP A 49 2.66 -0.88 2.68
C ASP A 49 2.68 -0.08 1.35
N LEU A 50 3.31 1.10 1.36
CA LEU A 50 3.46 1.90 0.15
C LEU A 50 4.30 1.17 -0.92
N LEU A 51 5.42 0.57 -0.54
CA LEU A 51 6.25 -0.22 -1.44
C LEU A 51 5.48 -1.41 -2.03
N GLN A 52 4.70 -2.11 -1.20
CA GLN A 52 3.89 -3.22 -1.67
C GLN A 52 2.85 -2.77 -2.71
N LYS A 53 2.23 -1.60 -2.52
CA LYS A 53 1.32 -0.99 -3.50
C LYS A 53 2.03 -0.62 -4.80
N VAL A 54 3.26 -0.08 -4.73
CA VAL A 54 4.07 0.22 -5.93
C VAL A 54 4.43 -1.06 -6.68
N VAL A 55 4.84 -2.12 -5.98
CA VAL A 55 5.14 -3.42 -6.62
C VAL A 55 3.91 -4.01 -7.31
N ARG A 56 2.75 -3.96 -6.66
CA ARG A 56 1.47 -4.39 -7.27
C ARG A 56 1.11 -3.56 -8.49
N PHE A 57 1.28 -2.23 -8.41
CA PHE A 57 1.06 -1.33 -9.54
C PHE A 57 1.95 -1.69 -10.74
N GLN A 58 3.24 -1.91 -10.53
CA GLN A 58 4.16 -2.32 -11.59
C GLN A 58 3.81 -3.69 -12.18
N ALA A 59 3.42 -4.66 -11.33
CA ALA A 59 3.00 -5.97 -11.79
C ALA A 59 1.76 -5.89 -12.70
N CYS A 60 0.77 -5.08 -12.31
CA CYS A 60 -0.43 -4.86 -13.12
C CYS A 60 -0.13 -4.10 -14.41
N ASN A 61 0.73 -3.08 -14.35
CA ASN A 61 1.16 -2.35 -15.54
C ASN A 61 1.87 -3.28 -16.55
N ASN A 62 2.76 -4.15 -16.07
CA ASN A 62 3.42 -5.15 -16.92
C ASN A 62 2.44 -6.13 -17.56
N LYS A 63 1.38 -6.55 -16.84
CA LYS A 63 0.31 -7.40 -17.42
C LYS A 63 -0.44 -6.66 -18.52
N LEU A 64 -0.81 -5.40 -18.28
CA LEU A 64 -1.51 -4.57 -19.27
C LEU A 64 -0.66 -4.32 -20.52
N GLN A 65 0.63 -4.00 -20.36
CA GLN A 65 1.54 -3.80 -21.48
C GLN A 65 1.73 -5.06 -22.32
N LYS A 66 1.83 -6.24 -21.68
CA LYS A 66 1.91 -7.52 -22.39
C LYS A 66 0.66 -7.75 -23.26
N PHE A 67 -0.52 -7.52 -22.71
CA PHE A 67 -1.78 -7.62 -23.47
C PHE A 67 -1.83 -6.62 -24.64
N CYS A 68 -1.41 -5.38 -24.44
CA CYS A 68 -1.38 -4.38 -25.52
C CYS A 68 -0.39 -4.73 -26.63
N SER A 69 0.71 -5.41 -26.29
CA SER A 69 1.80 -5.77 -27.22
C SER A 69 1.58 -7.08 -27.96
N SER A 70 0.87 -8.04 -27.35
CA SER A 70 0.47 -9.27 -28.02
C SER A 70 -0.81 -9.05 -28.82
N ASN A 71 -0.69 -8.98 -30.14
CA ASN A 71 -1.86 -8.96 -31.04
C ASN A 71 -2.72 -10.24 -30.97
N ASP A 72 -2.25 -11.29 -30.27
CA ASP A 72 -2.81 -12.64 -30.33
C ASP A 72 -3.56 -13.12 -29.07
N SER A 73 -3.58 -12.38 -27.96
CA SER A 73 -4.19 -12.89 -26.71
C SER A 73 -5.66 -12.47 -26.54
N THR A 74 -6.53 -12.90 -27.46
CA THR A 74 -7.99 -12.88 -27.27
C THR A 74 -8.51 -14.13 -26.53
N ASP A 75 -7.63 -14.92 -25.93
CA ASP A 75 -8.03 -16.03 -25.07
C ASP A 75 -8.80 -15.50 -23.85
N ALA A 76 -9.93 -16.14 -23.52
CA ALA A 76 -10.85 -15.70 -22.47
C ALA A 76 -10.18 -15.53 -21.10
N ASP A 77 -9.21 -16.39 -20.76
CA ASP A 77 -8.43 -16.28 -19.51
C ASP A 77 -7.45 -15.10 -19.51
N GLY A 78 -6.84 -14.79 -20.66
CA GLY A 78 -5.96 -13.62 -20.83
C GLY A 78 -6.73 -12.30 -20.73
N LEU A 79 -7.93 -12.27 -21.31
CA LEU A 79 -8.88 -11.16 -21.19
C LEU A 79 -9.27 -10.92 -19.73
N LYS A 80 -9.65 -11.98 -19.01
CA LYS A 80 -10.05 -11.89 -17.59
C LYS A 80 -8.91 -11.41 -16.68
N SER A 81 -7.71 -12.00 -16.81
CA SER A 81 -6.53 -11.61 -16.04
C SER A 81 -6.11 -10.15 -16.30
N THR A 82 -6.30 -9.67 -17.53
CA THR A 82 -6.03 -8.27 -17.89
C THR A 82 -7.11 -7.33 -17.35
N ALA A 83 -8.39 -7.72 -17.36
CA ALA A 83 -9.46 -6.95 -16.72
C ALA A 83 -9.24 -6.77 -15.22
N GLU A 84 -8.86 -7.85 -14.52
CA GLU A 84 -8.50 -7.78 -13.10
C GLU A 84 -7.35 -6.80 -12.87
N ALA A 85 -6.31 -6.83 -13.72
CA ALA A 85 -5.18 -5.90 -13.63
C ALA A 85 -5.58 -4.45 -13.94
N VAL A 86 -6.48 -4.20 -14.90
CA VAL A 86 -6.99 -2.86 -15.21
C VAL A 86 -7.81 -2.31 -14.04
N ARG A 87 -8.69 -3.13 -13.47
CA ARG A 87 -9.50 -2.75 -12.30
C ARG A 87 -8.62 -2.44 -11.10
N GLU A 88 -7.63 -3.29 -10.81
CA GLU A 88 -6.67 -3.06 -9.73
C GLU A 88 -5.87 -1.77 -9.96
N LEU A 89 -5.45 -1.48 -11.20
CA LEU A 89 -4.78 -0.21 -11.54
C LEU A 89 -5.68 1.00 -11.32
N GLU A 90 -6.97 0.92 -11.67
CA GLU A 90 -7.95 1.98 -11.44
C GLU A 90 -8.23 2.22 -9.95
N GLU A 91 -8.22 1.17 -9.13
CA GLU A 91 -8.35 1.26 -7.67
C GLU A 91 -7.07 1.82 -7.02
N LEU A 92 -5.90 1.32 -7.41
CA LEU A 92 -4.59 1.81 -6.95
C LEU A 92 -4.38 3.29 -7.31
N ALA A 93 -4.81 3.72 -8.50
CA ALA A 93 -4.75 5.11 -8.95
C ALA A 93 -5.59 6.08 -8.09
N LYS A 94 -6.61 5.57 -7.39
CA LYS A 94 -7.47 6.36 -6.48
C LYS A 94 -6.96 6.35 -5.03
N THR A 95 -5.89 5.61 -4.74
CA THR A 95 -5.42 5.38 -3.37
C THR A 95 -4.28 6.34 -3.02
N PRO A 96 -4.52 7.44 -2.27
CA PRO A 96 -3.44 8.28 -1.77
C PRO A 96 -2.59 7.50 -0.73
N PRO A 97 -1.27 7.74 -0.63
CA PRO A 97 -0.47 8.73 -1.36
C PRO A 97 0.19 8.18 -2.63
N LEU A 98 -0.30 7.08 -3.20
CA LEU A 98 0.37 6.38 -4.31
C LEU A 98 0.44 7.25 -5.58
N ASP A 99 -0.55 8.11 -5.77
CA ASP A 99 -0.63 9.12 -6.83
C ASP A 99 0.49 10.17 -6.77
N ARG A 100 1.13 10.35 -5.60
CA ARG A 100 2.25 11.28 -5.39
C ARG A 100 3.62 10.64 -5.57
N VAL A 101 3.68 9.33 -5.82
CA VAL A 101 4.95 8.65 -6.12
C VAL A 101 5.33 8.94 -7.56
N ASP A 102 6.48 9.58 -7.80
CA ASP A 102 6.89 10.06 -9.13
C ASP A 102 6.78 9.03 -10.25
N ILE A 103 7.16 7.78 -9.97
CA ILE A 103 7.09 6.67 -10.93
C ILE A 103 5.63 6.38 -11.31
N VAL A 104 4.74 6.34 -10.32
CA VAL A 104 3.30 6.09 -10.51
C VAL A 104 2.65 7.27 -11.22
N ALA A 105 2.94 8.50 -10.78
CA ALA A 105 2.45 9.74 -11.38
C ALA A 105 2.81 9.86 -12.86
N ARG A 106 4.04 9.47 -13.22
CA ARG A 106 4.53 9.48 -14.61
C ARG A 106 3.85 8.43 -15.48
N GLU A 107 3.54 7.26 -14.92
CA GLU A 107 2.96 6.14 -15.69
C GLU A 107 1.43 6.17 -15.76
N LEU A 108 0.77 6.88 -14.83
CA LEU A 108 -0.69 7.02 -14.75
C LEU A 108 -1.35 7.46 -16.07
N PRO A 109 -0.84 8.46 -16.82
CA PRO A 109 -1.43 8.86 -18.10
C PRO A 109 -1.36 7.75 -19.15
N ALA A 110 -0.23 7.05 -19.24
CA ALA A 110 -0.04 5.96 -20.19
C ALA A 110 -0.96 4.78 -19.84
N ILE A 111 -1.13 4.48 -18.56
CA ILE A 111 -2.02 3.42 -18.07
C ILE A 111 -3.48 3.75 -18.34
N ARG A 112 -3.91 5.01 -18.13
CA ARG A 112 -5.28 5.43 -18.47
C ARG A 112 -5.58 5.26 -19.95
N LYS A 113 -4.60 5.58 -20.81
CA LYS A 113 -4.71 5.36 -22.25
C LYS A 113 -4.79 3.88 -22.59
N ALA A 114 -3.90 3.05 -22.04
CA ALA A 114 -3.89 1.61 -22.25
C ALA A 114 -5.17 0.92 -21.71
N SER A 115 -5.73 1.37 -20.59
CA SER A 115 -7.02 0.91 -20.07
C SER A 115 -8.17 1.26 -21.02
N SER A 116 -8.18 2.46 -21.59
CA SER A 116 -9.18 2.85 -22.60
C SER A 116 -9.05 2.01 -23.87
N GLU A 117 -7.83 1.75 -24.34
CA GLU A 117 -7.56 0.90 -25.50
C GLU A 117 -7.98 -0.55 -25.24
N TYR A 118 -7.71 -1.07 -24.04
CA TYR A 118 -8.19 -2.38 -23.60
C TYR A 118 -9.72 -2.44 -23.66
N LYS A 119 -10.43 -1.50 -23.04
CA LYS A 119 -11.91 -1.48 -23.05
C LYS A 119 -12.46 -1.44 -24.49
N SER A 120 -11.86 -0.64 -25.37
CA SER A 120 -12.23 -0.61 -26.80
C SER A 120 -12.03 -1.96 -27.47
N LYS A 121 -10.85 -2.59 -27.30
CA LYS A 121 -10.55 -3.90 -27.87
C LYS A 121 -11.50 -4.98 -27.36
N VAL A 122 -11.83 -4.98 -26.07
CA VAL A 122 -12.81 -5.91 -25.50
C VAL A 122 -14.20 -5.70 -26.09
N THR A 123 -14.64 -4.45 -26.24
CA THR A 123 -15.95 -4.17 -26.87
C THR A 123 -15.99 -4.57 -28.34
N ASP A 124 -14.90 -4.38 -29.07
CA ASP A 124 -14.79 -4.80 -30.47
C ASP A 124 -14.77 -6.33 -30.60
N SER A 125 -14.01 -7.02 -29.75
CA SER A 125 -14.01 -8.48 -29.65
C SER A 125 -15.38 -9.03 -29.27
N LEU A 126 -16.10 -8.39 -28.34
CA LEU A 126 -17.47 -8.77 -27.98
C LEU A 126 -18.42 -8.60 -29.17
N ARG A 127 -18.34 -7.48 -29.89
CA ARG A 127 -19.16 -7.22 -31.08
C ARG A 127 -18.92 -8.25 -32.18
N ASN A 128 -17.66 -8.59 -32.42
CA ASN A 128 -17.27 -9.61 -33.39
C ASN A 128 -17.70 -11.01 -32.95
N ALA A 129 -17.59 -11.34 -31.66
CA ALA A 129 -18.01 -12.63 -31.11
C ALA A 129 -19.54 -12.79 -31.12
N MET A 130 -20.30 -11.72 -30.86
CA MET A 130 -21.76 -11.70 -31.03
C MET A 130 -22.17 -11.90 -32.50
N ALA A 131 -21.37 -11.40 -33.44
CA ALA A 131 -21.63 -11.58 -34.87
C ALA A 131 -21.23 -12.99 -35.38
N SER A 132 -20.19 -13.60 -34.81
CA SER A 132 -19.74 -14.95 -35.16
C SER A 132 -20.46 -16.07 -34.39
N GLY A 133 -21.15 -15.73 -33.30
CA GLY A 133 -21.89 -16.67 -32.47
C GLY A 133 -21.03 -17.54 -31.55
N ASP A 134 -19.81 -17.10 -31.20
CA ASP A 134 -18.93 -17.85 -30.29
C ASP A 134 -19.25 -17.55 -28.81
N PRO A 135 -19.91 -18.47 -28.08
CA PRO A 135 -20.36 -18.22 -26.71
C PRO A 135 -19.20 -18.10 -25.71
N LEU A 136 -18.04 -18.69 -26.00
CA LEU A 136 -16.90 -18.72 -25.08
C LEU A 136 -16.20 -17.36 -25.03
N VAL A 137 -16.07 -16.71 -26.19
CA VAL A 137 -15.52 -15.35 -26.29
C VAL A 137 -16.52 -14.31 -25.79
N ILE A 138 -17.82 -14.51 -26.03
CA ILE A 138 -18.88 -13.63 -25.49
C ILE A 138 -18.88 -13.66 -23.97
N THR A 139 -18.86 -14.83 -23.35
CA THR A 139 -18.87 -14.95 -21.88
C THR A 139 -17.59 -14.39 -21.24
N GLY A 140 -16.42 -14.65 -21.83
CA GLY A 140 -15.15 -14.09 -21.37
C GLY A 140 -15.10 -12.55 -21.47
N ALA A 141 -15.55 -11.98 -22.59
CA ALA A 141 -15.58 -10.54 -22.79
C ALA A 141 -16.59 -9.85 -21.85
N LEU A 142 -17.77 -10.44 -21.63
CA LEU A 142 -18.76 -9.93 -20.67
C LEU A 142 -18.25 -9.94 -19.23
N GLN A 143 -17.56 -11.02 -18.82
CA GLN A 143 -16.95 -11.10 -17.48
C GLN A 143 -15.81 -10.08 -17.30
N SER A 144 -15.12 -9.71 -18.37
CA SER A 144 -14.02 -8.72 -18.33
C SER A 144 -14.48 -7.26 -18.32
N LEU A 145 -15.74 -7.00 -18.67
CA LEU A 145 -16.37 -5.67 -18.70
C LEU A 145 -17.18 -5.34 -17.41
N ALA A 146 -17.45 -6.35 -16.57
CA ALA A 146 -18.24 -6.24 -15.33
C ALA A 146 -17.38 -5.88 -14.11
#